data_AF-A0A0K0EHD5-F1
#
_entry.id   AF-A0A0K0EHD5-F1
#
_cell.length_a   1.000
_cell.length_b   1.000
_cell.length_c   1.000
_cell.angle_alpha   90.00
_cell.angle_beta   90.00
_cell.angle_gamma   90.00
#
_symmetry.space_group_name_H-M   'P 1'
#
loop_
_entity.id
_entity.type
_entity.pdbx_description
1 polymer ?
#
loop_
_entity_poly.entity_id
_entity_poly.type
_entity_poly.pdbx_seq_one_letter_code
_entity_poly.pdbx_strand_id
1 'polypeptide(L)'
;MIKRKDFLKFFNVFYMSNLVTSSSNMNVLNNDSTNELNVSKNLIKDQYSNSSSEIGLKKTLIRKLFKYYKNDSMKPDLSTILDLSVSNIDKGIICSPIAKKKEYEKYIEYLELTDSSNWSCTTMSERPGFFLMRGMFSKKNQMKWIKKCLVEYPENGALTNLNPNGEKNDSNIFFNYGKKLRWVTKGYDYNWITKEYPKQQTSIFPKEFSLIFELICLILNLEDTKGDTAIINYYPRKATLSVHTDHSERRLDKPLVSLSFGQSAVFLLGGQSEEDNVDPILLNSGDIMVMHEKQRLAYHAVPKIINTTKFEKKEFDEIPDNILEYSNNNRVNITIRQCD
;
A
#
# COMPACT_ATOMS: atom_id res chain seq x y z
N MET A 1 36.69 11.11 36.23
CA MET A 1 35.99 10.53 37.40
C MET A 1 34.48 10.75 37.24
N ILE A 2 33.73 9.86 36.56
CA ILE A 2 32.71 8.90 37.09
C ILE A 2 31.81 9.52 38.19
N LYS A 3 30.46 9.56 38.17
CA LYS A 3 29.36 8.61 37.84
C LYS A 3 28.08 9.44 37.52
N ARG A 4 27.30 9.30 36.43
CA ARG A 4 26.42 8.21 35.92
C ARG A 4 25.37 7.69 36.91
N LYS A 5 24.19 8.31 36.91
CA LYS A 5 22.87 7.74 37.28
C LYS A 5 21.85 8.25 36.25
N ASP A 6 20.85 7.42 35.97
CA ASP A 6 19.69 7.64 35.10
C ASP A 6 19.85 7.20 33.63
N PHE A 7 19.94 5.88 33.45
CA PHE A 7 19.63 5.21 32.18
C PHE A 7 19.15 3.78 32.49
N LEU A 8 17.85 3.62 32.78
CA LEU A 8 17.20 2.32 32.97
C LEU A 8 15.68 2.50 32.89
N LYS A 9 15.15 2.26 31.69
CA LYS A 9 13.77 1.83 31.36
C LYS A 9 13.53 2.20 29.90
N PHE A 10 13.81 1.29 28.99
CA PHE A 10 13.13 1.08 27.69
C PHE A 10 13.97 0.05 26.92
N PHE A 11 13.31 -0.96 26.33
CA PHE A 11 13.84 -2.10 25.57
C PHE A 11 14.33 -3.32 26.36
N ASN A 12 13.40 -4.25 26.64
CA ASN A 12 13.54 -5.70 26.42
C ASN A 12 12.38 -6.46 27.07
N VAL A 13 11.33 -6.82 26.32
CA VAL A 13 10.56 -8.04 26.59
C VAL A 13 9.94 -8.54 25.27
N PHE A 14 10.08 -9.86 25.03
CA PHE A 14 9.47 -10.71 24.00
C PHE A 14 10.18 -10.83 22.63
N TYR A 15 11.11 -11.78 22.50
CA TYR A 15 10.90 -13.05 21.77
C TYR A 15 12.22 -13.86 21.66
N MET A 16 12.31 -14.94 22.43
CA MET A 16 13.28 -16.05 22.38
C MET A 16 12.53 -17.19 23.11
N SER A 17 12.40 -18.45 22.69
CA SER A 17 12.90 -19.23 21.57
C SER A 17 12.23 -20.63 21.66
N ASN A 18 12.35 -21.41 20.58
CA ASN A 18 12.28 -22.88 20.50
C ASN A 18 10.91 -23.56 20.34
N LEU A 19 10.72 -24.23 19.19
CA LEU A 19 10.53 -25.69 19.09
C LEU A 19 10.63 -26.15 17.63
N VAL A 20 11.52 -27.13 17.38
CA VAL A 20 11.78 -27.83 16.10
C VAL A 20 11.55 -29.33 16.31
N THR A 21 11.22 -30.05 15.23
CA THR A 21 11.08 -31.52 15.03
C THR A 21 9.67 -32.07 15.36
N SER A 22 9.00 -32.95 14.58
CA SER A 22 9.44 -34.00 13.65
C SER A 22 8.29 -34.57 12.79
N SER A 23 8.63 -35.13 11.61
CA SER A 23 8.03 -36.28 10.84
C SER A 23 6.53 -36.25 10.44
N SER A 24 6.04 -36.75 9.29
CA SER A 24 6.49 -37.82 8.37
C SER A 24 5.54 -37.93 7.15
N ASN A 25 6.13 -38.16 5.96
CA ASN A 25 5.70 -38.98 4.80
C ASN A 25 4.22 -39.22 4.44
N MET A 26 3.84 -38.90 3.18
CA MET A 26 3.28 -39.87 2.20
C MET A 26 3.11 -39.25 0.78
N ASN A 27 4.11 -39.49 -0.06
CA ASN A 27 4.05 -40.13 -1.39
C ASN A 27 2.70 -40.25 -2.17
N VAL A 28 2.82 -39.99 -3.49
CA VAL A 28 2.40 -40.85 -4.64
C VAL A 28 1.34 -40.32 -5.65
N LEU A 29 1.87 -40.11 -6.87
CA LEU A 29 1.34 -40.40 -8.23
C LEU A 29 0.78 -39.31 -9.16
N ASN A 30 1.45 -39.28 -10.31
CA ASN A 30 1.18 -38.68 -11.62
C ASN A 30 -0.18 -39.09 -12.22
N ASN A 31 -0.76 -38.23 -13.07
CA ASN A 31 -0.85 -38.49 -14.51
C ASN A 31 -1.42 -37.31 -15.30
N ASP A 32 -0.87 -37.20 -16.52
CA ASP A 32 -1.18 -36.25 -17.58
C ASP A 32 -2.64 -36.21 -18.02
N SER A 33 -3.11 -35.04 -18.46
CA SER A 33 -3.76 -34.90 -19.77
C SER A 33 -4.06 -33.43 -20.09
N THR A 34 -3.57 -33.03 -21.25
CA THR A 34 -3.85 -31.81 -22.00
C THR A 34 -5.34 -31.68 -22.31
N ASN A 35 -5.92 -30.48 -22.15
CA ASN A 35 -7.04 -30.04 -22.96
C ASN A 35 -7.05 -28.51 -23.09
N GLU A 36 -6.86 -28.06 -24.32
CA GLU A 36 -7.11 -26.69 -24.79
C GLU A 36 -8.60 -26.37 -24.66
N LEU A 37 -8.95 -25.25 -24.01
CA LEU A 37 -10.30 -24.69 -24.08
C LEU A 37 -10.24 -23.17 -24.19
N ASN A 38 -10.42 -22.72 -25.43
CA ASN A 38 -11.14 -21.54 -25.90
C ASN A 38 -11.30 -20.35 -24.95
N VAL A 39 -10.61 -19.27 -25.32
CA VAL A 39 -10.77 -17.90 -24.85
C VAL A 39 -12.16 -17.36 -25.22
N SER A 40 -13.09 -17.36 -24.27
CA SER A 40 -14.32 -16.57 -24.35
C SER A 40 -14.11 -15.21 -23.69
N LYS A 41 -14.31 -14.13 -24.47
CA LYS A 41 -14.34 -12.74 -24.04
C LYS A 41 -15.34 -12.53 -22.89
N ASN A 42 -14.87 -12.57 -21.64
CA ASN A 42 -15.61 -12.06 -20.49
C ASN A 42 -14.95 -10.75 -20.06
N LEU A 43 -15.73 -9.67 -20.11
CA LEU A 43 -15.36 -8.37 -19.58
C LEU A 43 -14.87 -8.52 -18.12
N ILE A 44 -13.65 -8.05 -17.89
CA ILE A 44 -12.98 -8.02 -16.60
C ILE A 44 -13.86 -7.27 -15.60
N LYS A 45 -14.38 -7.97 -14.60
CA LYS A 45 -14.97 -7.37 -13.39
C LYS A 45 -13.82 -6.89 -12.51
N ASP A 46 -13.37 -5.66 -12.75
CA ASP A 46 -12.40 -4.98 -11.88
C ASP A 46 -12.95 -4.85 -10.45
N GLN A 47 -12.10 -5.03 -9.43
CA GLN A 47 -12.45 -4.88 -8.00
C GLN A 47 -12.95 -3.47 -7.63
N TYR A 48 -12.88 -2.53 -8.58
CA TYR A 48 -13.37 -1.16 -8.48
C TYR A 48 -14.89 -1.01 -8.68
N SER A 49 -15.63 -2.09 -9.03
CA SER A 49 -17.10 -2.05 -9.09
C SER A 49 -17.73 -3.43 -8.90
N ASN A 50 -18.25 -3.70 -7.71
CA ASN A 50 -19.32 -4.69 -7.54
C ASN A 50 -20.27 -4.24 -6.43
N SER A 51 -21.49 -3.89 -6.83
CA SER A 51 -22.67 -3.93 -5.97
C SER A 51 -23.32 -5.30 -6.14
N SER A 52 -22.96 -6.27 -5.30
CA SER A 52 -23.78 -7.47 -5.12
C SER A 52 -24.85 -7.21 -4.06
N SER A 53 -26.10 -7.38 -4.47
CA SER A 53 -27.29 -7.40 -3.63
C SER A 53 -27.42 -8.77 -2.97
N GLU A 54 -26.98 -8.91 -1.73
CA GLU A 54 -27.34 -10.05 -0.87
C GLU A 54 -28.37 -9.63 0.17
N ILE A 55 -29.47 -10.38 0.13
CA ILE A 55 -30.64 -10.37 0.99
C ILE A 55 -30.28 -11.10 2.30
N GLY A 56 -30.62 -10.52 3.46
CA GLY A 56 -30.85 -11.25 4.71
C GLY A 56 -29.69 -11.50 5.69
N LEU A 57 -28.41 -11.49 5.29
CA LEU A 57 -27.30 -11.71 6.23
C LEU A 57 -26.88 -10.43 6.97
N LYS A 58 -26.76 -10.50 8.31
CA LYS A 58 -26.29 -9.39 9.17
C LYS A 58 -24.88 -9.02 8.73
N LYS A 59 -24.74 -7.86 8.07
CA LYS A 59 -23.44 -7.40 7.55
C LYS A 59 -22.43 -7.21 8.69
N THR A 60 -21.20 -7.64 8.44
CA THR A 60 -20.02 -7.47 9.32
C THR A 60 -19.74 -6.00 9.60
N LEU A 61 -19.02 -5.69 10.68
CA LEU A 61 -18.74 -4.30 11.08
C LEU A 61 -17.98 -3.54 9.98
N ILE A 62 -16.95 -4.14 9.40
CA ILE A 62 -16.16 -3.51 8.33
C ILE A 62 -17.01 -3.19 7.10
N ARG A 63 -17.94 -4.08 6.72
CA ARG A 63 -18.86 -3.84 5.59
C ARG A 63 -19.89 -2.75 5.88
N LYS A 64 -20.33 -2.62 7.13
CA LYS A 64 -21.20 -1.50 7.56
C LYS A 64 -20.45 -0.18 7.49
N LEU A 65 -19.25 -0.10 8.06
CA LEU A 65 -18.40 1.10 8.02
C LEU A 65 -18.02 1.49 6.59
N PHE A 66 -17.71 0.51 5.73
CA PHE A 66 -17.46 0.75 4.32
C PHE A 66 -18.63 1.47 3.64
N LYS A 67 -19.87 0.99 3.83
CA LYS A 67 -21.07 1.63 3.27
C LYS A 67 -21.30 3.03 3.86
N TYR A 68 -21.07 3.20 5.16
CA TYR A 68 -21.22 4.47 5.86
C TYR A 68 -20.28 5.54 5.29
N TYR A 69 -18.96 5.29 5.26
CA TYR A 69 -17.99 6.28 4.77
C TYR A 69 -18.09 6.52 3.25
N LYS A 70 -18.46 5.49 2.47
CA LYS A 70 -18.66 5.60 1.01
C LYS A 70 -19.83 6.52 0.66
N ASN A 71 -20.86 6.61 1.51
CA ASN A 71 -22.07 7.35 1.19
C ASN A 71 -21.93 8.85 1.47
N ASP A 72 -21.67 9.65 0.43
CA ASP A 72 -21.60 11.10 0.52
C ASP A 72 -22.89 11.75 1.07
N SER A 73 -24.06 11.18 0.75
CA SER A 73 -25.35 11.72 1.19
C SER A 73 -25.57 11.58 2.70
N MET A 74 -24.93 10.60 3.34
CA MET A 74 -24.99 10.42 4.80
C MET A 74 -24.15 11.43 5.57
N LYS A 75 -23.26 12.18 4.90
CA LYS A 75 -22.30 13.10 5.54
C LYS A 75 -21.57 12.44 6.72
N PRO A 76 -20.79 11.37 6.47
CA PRO A 76 -20.15 10.61 7.54
C PRO A 76 -19.29 11.52 8.42
N ASP A 77 -19.42 11.35 9.72
CA ASP A 77 -18.60 12.04 10.71
C ASP A 77 -17.14 11.58 10.62
N LEU A 78 -16.30 12.47 10.13
CA LEU A 78 -14.86 12.24 9.94
C LEU A 78 -14.07 12.42 11.24
N SER A 79 -14.66 12.99 12.30
CA SER A 79 -13.98 13.18 13.59
C SER A 79 -13.66 11.87 14.32
N THR A 80 -14.33 10.79 13.93
CA THR A 80 -14.11 9.43 14.43
C THR A 80 -12.87 8.75 13.83
N ILE A 81 -12.33 9.30 12.74
CA ILE A 81 -11.18 8.73 12.03
C ILE A 81 -9.91 9.04 12.81
N LEU A 82 -9.07 8.03 13.00
CA LEU A 82 -7.79 8.16 13.68
C LEU A 82 -6.81 8.94 12.79
N ASP A 83 -6.38 10.11 13.26
CA ASP A 83 -5.16 10.75 12.76
C ASP A 83 -3.98 10.26 13.58
N LEU A 84 -3.13 9.47 12.93
CA LEU A 84 -1.95 8.85 13.52
C LEU A 84 -0.72 9.78 13.49
N SER A 85 -0.92 11.10 13.32
CA SER A 85 0.13 12.14 13.42
C SER A 85 0.67 12.29 14.83
N VAL A 86 -0.14 11.99 15.84
CA VAL A 86 0.15 12.23 17.26
C VAL A 86 -0.14 10.98 18.08
N SER A 87 0.58 10.82 19.18
CA SER A 87 0.32 9.76 20.15
C SER A 87 -1.05 9.95 20.81
N ASN A 88 -1.74 8.85 21.05
CA ASN A 88 -2.95 8.78 21.85
C ASN A 88 -2.87 7.51 22.71
N ILE A 89 -2.39 7.69 23.95
CA ILE A 89 -2.08 6.58 24.86
C ILE A 89 -3.34 5.80 25.22
N ASP A 90 -4.48 6.47 25.39
CA ASP A 90 -5.76 5.84 25.74
C ASP A 90 -6.26 4.89 24.63
N LYS A 91 -5.90 5.17 23.37
CA LYS A 91 -6.18 4.30 22.21
C LYS A 91 -4.99 3.38 21.87
N GLY A 92 -3.94 3.38 22.69
CA GLY A 92 -2.73 2.60 22.46
C GLY A 92 -1.98 2.97 21.18
N ILE A 93 -2.04 4.25 20.78
CA ILE A 93 -1.36 4.81 19.61
C ILE A 93 -0.09 5.54 20.07
N ILE A 94 1.06 5.15 19.52
CA ILE A 94 2.36 5.74 19.88
C ILE A 94 3.05 6.23 18.61
N CYS A 95 3.14 7.55 18.43
CA CYS A 95 3.94 8.20 17.39
C CYS A 95 5.33 8.52 17.94
N SER A 96 6.38 7.92 17.37
CA SER A 96 7.76 8.08 17.82
C SER A 96 8.64 8.63 16.70
N PRO A 97 9.63 9.49 16.99
CA PRO A 97 10.61 9.90 15.99
C PRO A 97 11.46 8.70 15.53
N ILE A 98 11.83 8.69 14.25
CA ILE A 98 12.75 7.68 13.71
C ILE A 98 14.18 8.16 13.97
N ALA A 99 14.96 7.36 14.69
CA ALA A 99 16.34 7.71 15.01
C ALA A 99 17.19 7.80 13.73
N LYS A 100 17.92 8.91 13.57
CA LYS A 100 18.87 9.11 12.47
C LYS A 100 19.96 8.04 12.52
N LYS A 101 20.21 7.40 11.39
CA LYS A 101 21.26 6.40 11.19
C LYS A 101 22.03 6.73 9.92
N LYS A 102 23.35 6.51 9.93
CA LYS A 102 24.23 6.81 8.77
C LYS A 102 23.86 5.96 7.56
N GLU A 103 23.40 4.73 7.82
CA GLU A 103 22.96 3.75 6.84
C GLU A 103 21.79 4.26 5.98
N TYR A 104 21.05 5.28 6.43
CA TYR A 104 19.94 5.86 5.69
C TYR A 104 20.41 6.82 4.58
N GLU A 105 21.60 7.40 4.69
CA GLU A 105 22.09 8.50 3.84
C GLU A 105 22.04 8.13 2.35
N LYS A 106 22.47 6.91 1.98
CA LYS A 106 22.44 6.45 0.58
C LYS A 106 21.02 6.45 -0.03
N TYR A 107 20.01 6.14 0.79
CA TYR A 107 18.62 6.12 0.33
C TYR A 107 18.04 7.53 0.30
N ILE A 108 18.34 8.34 1.32
CA ILE A 108 17.90 9.74 1.40
C ILE A 108 18.39 10.50 0.17
N GLU A 109 19.66 10.34 -0.20
CA GLU A 109 20.24 10.97 -1.38
C GLU A 109 19.57 10.49 -2.67
N TYR A 110 19.51 9.17 -2.90
CA TYR A 110 18.99 8.61 -4.15
C TYR A 110 17.49 8.89 -4.35
N LEU A 111 16.70 8.78 -3.27
CA LEU A 111 15.24 8.95 -3.31
C LEU A 111 14.82 10.41 -3.07
N GLU A 112 15.78 11.32 -2.87
CA GLU A 112 15.59 12.74 -2.52
C GLU A 112 14.66 12.97 -1.31
N LEU A 113 14.76 12.12 -0.29
CA LEU A 113 13.94 12.21 0.91
C LEU A 113 14.34 13.40 1.78
N THR A 114 13.47 13.80 2.70
CA THR A 114 13.77 14.81 3.72
C THR A 114 14.82 14.30 4.72
N ASP A 115 15.39 15.20 5.52
CA ASP A 115 16.25 14.78 6.63
C ASP A 115 15.45 13.93 7.63
N SER A 116 16.02 12.79 8.01
CA SER A 116 15.43 11.79 8.92
C SER A 116 15.03 12.31 10.30
N SER A 117 15.57 13.45 10.74
CA SER A 117 15.13 14.14 11.96
C SER A 117 13.66 14.56 11.92
N ASN A 118 13.06 14.67 10.73
CA ASN A 118 11.64 14.99 10.55
C ASN A 118 10.74 13.75 10.47
N TRP A 119 11.31 12.53 10.53
CA TRP A 119 10.55 11.31 10.31
C TRP A 119 9.96 10.80 11.62
N SER A 120 8.73 10.28 11.53
CA SER A 120 8.08 9.58 12.62
C SER A 120 7.52 8.25 12.17
N CYS A 121 7.37 7.33 13.10
CA CYS A 121 6.71 6.05 12.94
C CYS A 121 5.67 5.88 14.05
N THR A 122 4.43 5.62 13.65
CA THR A 122 3.32 5.39 14.56
C THR A 122 2.95 3.92 14.60
N THR A 123 2.80 3.37 15.81
CA THR A 123 2.33 2.01 16.07
C THR A 123 1.01 2.03 16.84
N MET A 124 0.27 0.92 16.76
CA MET A 124 -0.99 0.70 17.47
C MET A 124 -0.88 -0.62 18.26
N SER A 125 -1.07 -0.56 19.58
CA SER A 125 -0.96 -1.74 20.47
C SER A 125 -1.89 -2.89 20.08
N GLU A 126 -3.12 -2.58 19.66
CA GLU A 126 -4.11 -3.56 19.20
C GLU A 126 -3.85 -4.09 17.77
N ARG A 127 -2.88 -3.51 17.04
CA ARG A 127 -2.51 -3.90 15.67
C ARG A 127 -1.00 -4.19 15.57
N PRO A 128 -0.48 -5.18 16.30
CA PRO A 128 0.94 -5.55 16.19
C PRO A 128 1.25 -5.96 14.75
N GLY A 129 2.25 -5.31 14.15
CA GLY A 129 2.62 -5.45 12.74
C GLY A 129 2.11 -4.32 11.82
N PHE A 130 1.32 -3.37 12.33
CA PHE A 130 0.94 -2.16 11.60
C PHE A 130 1.87 -1.00 11.96
N PHE A 131 2.38 -0.31 10.92
CA PHE A 131 3.18 0.89 11.09
C PHE A 131 2.71 1.98 10.13
N LEU A 132 2.71 3.23 10.59
CA LEU A 132 2.52 4.40 9.71
C LEU A 132 3.70 5.35 9.86
N MET A 133 4.44 5.55 8.77
CA MET A 133 5.57 6.48 8.73
C MET A 133 5.20 7.78 8.03
N ARG A 134 5.74 8.89 8.54
CA ARG A 134 5.50 10.25 8.04
C ARG A 134 6.78 11.06 7.95
N GLY A 135 6.70 12.15 7.19
CA GLY A 135 7.77 13.14 7.09
C GLY A 135 8.82 12.86 6.02
N MET A 136 8.84 11.68 5.40
CA MET A 136 9.89 11.26 4.46
C MET A 136 9.88 12.01 3.12
N PHE A 137 8.71 12.42 2.63
CA PHE A 137 8.55 13.06 1.33
C PHE A 137 8.20 14.55 1.45
N SER A 138 9.06 15.43 0.92
CA SER A 138 8.71 16.84 0.72
C SER A 138 7.64 16.99 -0.37
N LYS A 139 6.87 18.09 -0.40
CA LYS A 139 5.88 18.33 -1.46
C LYS A 139 6.48 18.24 -2.87
N LYS A 140 7.68 18.80 -3.08
CA LYS A 140 8.42 18.73 -4.36
C LYS A 140 8.70 17.28 -4.75
N ASN A 141 9.14 16.48 -3.80
CA ASN A 141 9.38 15.05 -4.01
C ASN A 141 8.07 14.30 -4.30
N GLN A 142 7.01 14.51 -3.54
CA GLN A 142 5.69 13.89 -3.78
C GLN A 142 5.20 14.16 -5.22
N MET A 143 5.35 15.39 -5.72
CA MET A 143 4.98 15.72 -7.10
C MET A 143 5.83 14.99 -8.14
N LYS A 144 7.13 14.80 -7.89
CA LYS A 144 8.00 13.96 -8.75
C LYS A 144 7.48 12.52 -8.81
N TRP A 145 7.15 11.91 -7.67
CA TRP A 145 6.62 10.54 -7.63
C TRP A 145 5.27 10.43 -8.34
N ILE A 146 4.35 11.38 -8.14
CA ILE A 146 3.08 11.42 -8.86
C ILE A 146 3.32 11.53 -10.37
N LYS A 147 4.21 12.43 -10.81
CA LYS A 147 4.57 12.57 -12.23
C LYS A 147 5.03 11.22 -12.81
N LYS A 148 5.99 10.53 -12.17
CA LYS A 148 6.45 9.21 -12.64
C LYS A 148 5.33 8.17 -12.70
N CYS A 149 4.45 8.16 -11.70
CA CYS A 149 3.27 7.30 -11.72
C CYS A 149 2.34 7.60 -12.88
N LEU A 150 2.22 8.85 -13.32
CA LEU A 150 1.32 9.19 -14.42
C LEU A 150 1.98 9.00 -15.79
N VAL A 151 3.25 9.38 -15.98
CA VAL A 151 3.83 9.48 -17.32
C VAL A 151 4.98 8.52 -17.63
N GLU A 152 5.49 7.78 -16.64
CA GLU A 152 6.64 6.89 -16.83
C GLU A 152 6.25 5.42 -16.59
N TYR A 153 5.69 5.12 -15.42
CA TYR A 153 5.37 3.73 -15.06
C TYR A 153 4.25 3.09 -15.92
N PRO A 154 3.23 3.80 -16.43
CA PRO A 154 2.23 3.20 -17.32
C PRO A 154 2.74 2.92 -18.75
N GLU A 155 3.92 3.43 -19.13
CA GLU A 155 4.44 3.34 -20.49
C GLU A 155 5.24 2.05 -20.74
N ASN A 156 5.75 1.88 -21.96
CA ASN A 156 6.70 0.83 -22.37
C ASN A 156 6.17 -0.59 -22.13
N GLY A 157 4.91 -0.84 -22.50
CA GLY A 157 4.30 -2.17 -22.40
C GLY A 157 3.90 -2.59 -20.99
N ALA A 158 3.92 -1.67 -20.02
CA ALA A 158 3.41 -1.97 -18.68
C ALA A 158 1.97 -2.49 -18.72
N LEU A 159 1.65 -3.49 -17.90
CA LEU A 159 0.28 -3.93 -17.76
C LEU A 159 -0.51 -2.87 -16.97
N THR A 160 -1.65 -2.51 -17.55
CA THR A 160 -2.59 -1.54 -16.96
C THR A 160 -4.01 -2.05 -17.17
N ASN A 161 -4.99 -1.43 -16.52
CA ASN A 161 -6.40 -1.73 -16.82
C ASN A 161 -6.80 -1.44 -18.27
N LEU A 162 -6.01 -0.63 -19.00
CA LEU A 162 -6.23 -0.31 -20.41
C LEU A 162 -5.53 -1.31 -21.34
N ASN A 163 -4.52 -2.01 -20.84
CA ASN A 163 -3.72 -3.02 -21.53
C ASN A 163 -3.46 -4.24 -20.62
N PRO A 164 -4.51 -5.00 -20.24
CA PRO A 164 -4.37 -6.04 -19.22
C PRO A 164 -3.53 -7.24 -19.66
N ASN A 165 -3.40 -7.46 -20.97
CA ASN A 165 -2.65 -8.59 -21.54
C ASN A 165 -1.30 -8.16 -22.17
N GLY A 166 -0.95 -6.87 -22.13
CA GLY A 166 0.30 -6.38 -22.74
C GLY A 166 0.28 -6.28 -24.27
N GLU A 167 -0.83 -6.59 -24.92
CA GLU A 167 -0.95 -6.67 -26.39
C GLU A 167 -1.01 -5.28 -27.08
N LYS A 168 -1.38 -4.23 -26.36
CA LYS A 168 -1.45 -2.87 -26.90
C LYS A 168 -0.12 -2.15 -26.76
N ASN A 169 0.25 -1.41 -27.79
CA ASN A 169 1.44 -0.56 -27.82
C ASN A 169 1.08 0.92 -27.85
N ASP A 170 0.10 1.31 -27.03
CA ASP A 170 -0.27 2.71 -26.86
C ASP A 170 0.87 3.46 -26.15
N SER A 171 1.04 4.75 -26.47
CA SER A 171 1.98 5.65 -25.78
C SER A 171 1.26 6.89 -25.26
N ASN A 172 1.91 7.63 -24.38
CA ASN A 172 1.34 8.81 -23.72
C ASN A 172 0.03 8.47 -23.01
N ILE A 173 0.02 7.33 -22.31
CA ILE A 173 -1.14 6.69 -21.70
C ILE A 173 -1.90 7.68 -20.82
N PHE A 174 -1.21 8.49 -20.02
CA PHE A 174 -1.88 9.46 -19.17
C PHE A 174 -2.52 10.62 -19.95
N PHE A 175 -1.84 11.16 -20.96
CA PHE A 175 -2.39 12.27 -21.75
C PHE A 175 -3.60 11.83 -22.58
N ASN A 176 -3.58 10.60 -23.10
CA ASN A 176 -4.65 10.05 -23.92
C ASN A 176 -5.80 9.45 -23.08
N TYR A 177 -5.47 8.81 -21.95
CA TYR A 177 -6.38 7.94 -21.20
C TYR A 177 -6.33 8.11 -19.67
N GLY A 178 -5.67 9.13 -19.13
CA GLY A 178 -5.44 9.28 -17.69
C GLY A 178 -6.70 9.27 -16.82
N LYS A 179 -7.83 9.76 -17.34
CA LYS A 179 -9.15 9.68 -16.66
C LYS A 179 -9.68 8.24 -16.50
N LYS A 180 -9.22 7.32 -17.36
CA LYS A 180 -9.59 5.89 -17.39
C LYS A 180 -8.54 4.97 -16.75
N LEU A 181 -7.33 5.46 -16.48
CA LEU A 181 -6.29 4.70 -15.79
C LEU A 181 -6.70 4.40 -14.33
N ARG A 182 -6.57 3.15 -13.90
CA ARG A 182 -7.00 2.65 -12.58
C ARG A 182 -5.90 1.89 -11.86
N TRP A 183 -5.12 1.10 -12.59
CA TRP A 183 -3.97 0.41 -12.03
C TRP A 183 -2.85 0.24 -13.06
N VAL A 184 -1.63 0.09 -12.55
CA VAL A 184 -0.41 -0.31 -13.26
C VAL A 184 0.31 -1.34 -12.40
N THR A 185 0.89 -2.38 -12.98
CA THR A 185 1.75 -3.34 -12.27
C THR A 185 3.21 -3.19 -12.69
N LYS A 186 4.13 -3.59 -11.81
CA LYS A 186 5.58 -3.62 -12.06
C LYS A 186 6.24 -4.82 -11.40
N GLY A 187 7.30 -5.37 -12.02
CA GLY A 187 8.06 -6.50 -11.52
C GLY A 187 7.41 -7.83 -11.89
N TYR A 188 6.96 -8.59 -10.89
CA TYR A 188 6.00 -9.68 -11.13
C TYR A 188 4.62 -9.07 -11.36
N ASP A 189 4.17 -9.00 -12.61
CA ASP A 189 2.89 -8.38 -12.93
C ASP A 189 1.73 -9.28 -12.49
N TYR A 190 0.86 -8.74 -11.64
CA TYR A 190 -0.27 -9.49 -11.10
C TYR A 190 -1.30 -9.78 -12.21
N ASN A 191 -1.71 -11.04 -12.35
CA ASN A 191 -2.75 -11.42 -13.29
C ASN A 191 -4.12 -11.38 -12.61
N TRP A 192 -4.95 -10.39 -12.98
CA TRP A 192 -6.29 -10.20 -12.40
C TRP A 192 -7.29 -11.33 -12.73
N ILE A 193 -7.03 -12.14 -13.77
CA ILE A 193 -7.88 -13.27 -14.17
C ILE A 193 -7.57 -14.49 -13.30
N THR A 194 -6.31 -14.91 -13.26
CA THR A 194 -5.89 -16.09 -12.48
C THR A 194 -5.74 -15.79 -11.00
N LYS A 195 -5.59 -14.51 -10.63
CA LYS A 195 -5.27 -14.02 -9.28
C LYS A 195 -3.93 -14.52 -8.75
N GLU A 196 -2.96 -14.67 -9.65
CA GLU A 196 -1.63 -15.20 -9.35
C GLU A 196 -0.53 -14.31 -9.92
N TYR A 197 0.66 -14.42 -9.34
CA TYR A 197 1.88 -13.85 -9.89
C TYR A 197 2.63 -14.86 -10.76
N PRO A 198 3.24 -14.42 -11.87
CA PRO A 198 4.07 -15.28 -12.70
C PRO A 198 5.28 -15.85 -11.93
N LYS A 199 5.90 -16.89 -12.47
CA LYS A 199 7.11 -17.53 -11.91
C LYS A 199 8.38 -16.69 -12.11
N GLN A 200 8.36 -15.72 -13.00
CA GLN A 200 9.48 -14.83 -13.32
C GLN A 200 8.96 -13.40 -13.45
N GLN A 201 9.82 -12.40 -13.21
CA GLN A 201 9.46 -11.01 -13.42
C GLN A 201 9.13 -10.76 -14.90
N THR A 202 8.03 -10.07 -15.14
CA THR A 202 7.47 -9.80 -16.47
C THR A 202 7.69 -8.35 -16.90
N SER A 203 8.07 -7.47 -15.97
CA SER A 203 8.46 -6.10 -16.26
C SER A 203 9.59 -5.62 -15.36
N ILE A 204 10.26 -4.55 -15.81
CA ILE A 204 11.31 -3.90 -15.02
C ILE A 204 10.71 -3.37 -13.72
N PHE A 205 11.26 -3.80 -12.60
CA PHE A 205 10.92 -3.27 -11.29
C PHE A 205 11.70 -1.97 -11.03
N PRO A 206 11.05 -0.82 -10.81
CA PRO A 206 11.75 0.45 -10.62
C PRO A 206 12.69 0.42 -9.41
N LYS A 207 13.92 0.93 -9.59
CA LYS A 207 14.97 0.88 -8.56
C LYS A 207 14.55 1.63 -7.29
N GLU A 208 13.90 2.77 -7.44
CA GLU A 208 13.35 3.56 -6.35
C GLU A 208 12.31 2.80 -5.51
N PHE A 209 11.56 1.85 -6.11
CA PHE A 209 10.64 1.00 -5.35
C PHE A 209 11.40 -0.01 -4.50
N SER A 210 12.45 -0.64 -5.06
CA SER A 210 13.32 -1.53 -4.27
C SER A 210 14.00 -0.80 -3.11
N LEU A 211 14.52 0.41 -3.36
CA LEU A 211 15.26 1.19 -2.37
C LEU A 211 14.37 1.75 -1.27
N ILE A 212 13.16 2.25 -1.58
CA ILE A 212 12.25 2.70 -0.51
C ILE A 212 11.80 1.50 0.33
N PHE A 213 11.53 0.34 -0.28
CA PHE A 213 11.17 -0.86 0.46
C PHE A 213 12.30 -1.33 1.38
N GLU A 214 13.54 -1.39 0.88
CA GLU A 214 14.75 -1.72 1.65
C GLU A 214 14.94 -0.76 2.83
N LEU A 215 14.80 0.56 2.61
CA LEU A 215 14.90 1.56 3.68
C LEU A 215 13.84 1.35 4.77
N ILE A 216 12.58 1.11 4.39
CA ILE A 216 11.48 0.91 5.34
C ILE A 216 11.70 -0.36 6.17
N CYS A 217 12.13 -1.45 5.54
CA CYS A 217 12.47 -2.68 6.25
C CYS A 217 13.66 -2.47 7.18
N LEU A 218 14.69 -1.74 6.75
CA LEU A 218 15.85 -1.38 7.58
C LEU A 218 15.46 -0.55 8.81
N ILE A 219 14.55 0.42 8.66
CA ILE A 219 14.03 1.24 9.77
C ILE A 219 13.30 0.36 10.79
N LEU A 220 12.52 -0.60 10.33
CA LEU A 220 11.73 -1.52 11.16
C LEU A 220 12.54 -2.74 11.65
N ASN A 221 13.82 -2.85 11.28
CA ASN A 221 14.68 -4.02 11.50
C ASN A 221 14.05 -5.33 11.00
N LEU A 222 13.46 -5.30 9.80
CA LEU A 222 12.94 -6.48 9.10
C LEU A 222 14.02 -7.05 8.19
N GLU A 223 14.32 -8.34 8.35
CA GLU A 223 15.42 -9.02 7.67
C GLU A 223 14.95 -9.85 6.46
N ASP A 224 15.89 -10.17 5.57
CA ASP A 224 15.68 -10.98 4.37
C ASP A 224 14.52 -10.49 3.48
N THR A 225 14.40 -9.16 3.33
CA THR A 225 13.32 -8.51 2.59
C THR A 225 13.81 -7.96 1.25
N LYS A 226 13.03 -8.13 0.18
CA LYS A 226 13.29 -7.54 -1.14
C LYS A 226 11.99 -7.19 -1.85
N GLY A 227 11.74 -5.90 -2.05
CA GLY A 227 10.63 -5.44 -2.89
C GLY A 227 10.90 -5.80 -4.34
N ASP A 228 9.99 -6.52 -4.98
CA ASP A 228 10.17 -7.05 -6.34
C ASP A 228 8.90 -7.03 -7.19
N THR A 229 7.77 -6.64 -6.60
CA THR A 229 6.49 -6.40 -7.28
C THR A 229 5.80 -5.19 -6.69
N ALA A 230 5.11 -4.43 -7.54
CA ALA A 230 4.28 -3.31 -7.11
C ALA A 230 2.99 -3.22 -7.92
N ILE A 231 1.95 -2.74 -7.25
CA ILE A 231 0.70 -2.30 -7.89
C ILE A 231 0.54 -0.81 -7.58
N ILE A 232 0.44 0.00 -8.63
CA ILE A 232 0.11 1.41 -8.54
C ILE A 232 -1.39 1.55 -8.79
N ASN A 233 -2.11 2.18 -7.87
CA ASN A 233 -3.54 2.38 -7.94
C ASN A 233 -3.88 3.86 -8.05
N TYR A 234 -4.82 4.19 -8.94
CA TYR A 234 -5.24 5.55 -9.25
C TYR A 234 -6.70 5.74 -8.83
N TYR A 235 -6.93 6.63 -7.87
CA TYR A 235 -8.23 6.83 -7.25
C TYR A 235 -8.78 8.24 -7.56
N PRO A 236 -9.68 8.33 -8.55
CA PRO A 236 -10.57 9.48 -8.63
C PRO A 236 -11.40 9.67 -7.37
N ARG A 237 -11.93 10.88 -7.15
CA ARG A 237 -12.69 11.24 -5.93
C ARG A 237 -13.78 10.24 -5.51
N LYS A 238 -14.47 9.62 -6.48
CA LYS A 238 -15.56 8.64 -6.24
C LYS A 238 -15.09 7.18 -6.24
N ALA A 239 -13.81 6.92 -6.45
CA ALA A 239 -13.26 5.57 -6.45
C ALA A 239 -13.23 5.00 -5.03
N THR A 240 -13.38 3.69 -4.94
CA THR A 240 -13.34 2.94 -3.68
C THR A 240 -12.58 1.64 -3.89
N LEU A 241 -11.91 1.15 -2.85
CA LEU A 241 -11.38 -0.20 -2.77
C LEU A 241 -12.23 -1.01 -1.77
N SER A 242 -12.90 -2.04 -2.25
CA SER A 242 -13.82 -2.86 -1.45
C SER A 242 -13.08 -3.63 -0.34
N VAL A 243 -13.83 -4.18 0.61
CA VAL A 243 -13.28 -5.05 1.67
C VAL A 243 -12.61 -6.27 1.05
N HIS A 244 -11.32 -6.48 1.33
CA HIS A 244 -10.51 -7.60 0.82
C HIS A 244 -9.30 -7.87 1.73
N THR A 245 -8.54 -8.91 1.38
CA THR A 245 -7.24 -9.29 1.95
C THR A 245 -6.27 -9.60 0.81
N ASP A 246 -4.96 -9.48 1.06
CA ASP A 246 -3.90 -9.67 0.06
C ASP A 246 -3.14 -10.99 0.27
N HIS A 247 -3.45 -12.01 -0.51
CA HIS A 247 -2.93 -13.38 -0.37
C HIS A 247 -2.17 -13.92 -1.59
N SER A 248 -1.91 -13.10 -2.59
CA SER A 248 -1.47 -13.63 -3.91
C SER A 248 0.04 -13.89 -3.97
N GLU A 249 0.82 -13.23 -3.14
CA GLU A 249 2.27 -13.39 -3.07
C GLU A 249 2.66 -14.73 -2.43
N ARG A 250 3.78 -15.32 -2.87
CA ARG A 250 4.29 -16.55 -2.26
C ARG A 250 4.95 -16.27 -0.89
N ARG A 251 5.45 -15.06 -0.68
CA ARG A 251 6.09 -14.58 0.54
C ARG A 251 5.17 -13.76 1.44
N LEU A 252 4.14 -14.42 1.99
CA LEU A 252 3.21 -13.80 2.95
C LEU A 252 3.85 -13.51 4.33
N ASP A 253 5.06 -14.03 4.58
CA ASP A 253 5.89 -13.67 5.74
C ASP A 253 6.52 -12.29 5.63
N LYS A 254 6.50 -11.67 4.44
CA LYS A 254 7.16 -10.39 4.15
C LYS A 254 6.18 -9.22 4.19
N PRO A 255 6.67 -8.01 4.54
CA PRO A 255 5.80 -6.85 4.71
C PRO A 255 5.19 -6.39 3.38
N LEU A 256 4.02 -5.78 3.48
CA LEU A 256 3.44 -4.96 2.44
C LEU A 256 3.70 -3.49 2.78
N VAL A 257 4.29 -2.73 1.85
CA VAL A 257 4.58 -1.31 2.02
C VAL A 257 3.74 -0.49 1.05
N SER A 258 2.93 0.43 1.56
CA SER A 258 1.97 1.21 0.78
C SER A 258 2.22 2.71 0.92
N LEU A 259 2.58 3.36 -0.20
CA LEU A 259 2.86 4.79 -0.28
C LEU A 259 1.60 5.52 -0.73
N SER A 260 1.30 6.68 -0.13
CA SER A 260 0.12 7.51 -0.47
C SER A 260 0.54 8.88 -0.97
N PHE A 261 0.00 9.31 -2.12
CA PHE A 261 0.25 10.64 -2.69
C PHE A 261 -1.05 11.27 -3.21
N GLY A 262 -1.15 12.60 -3.15
CA GLY A 262 -2.32 13.33 -3.62
C GLY A 262 -3.37 13.50 -2.53
N GLN A 263 -4.64 13.31 -2.87
CA GLN A 263 -5.73 13.47 -1.90
C GLN A 263 -5.69 12.39 -0.80
N SER A 264 -6.15 12.73 0.41
CA SER A 264 -6.18 11.78 1.54
C SER A 264 -7.21 10.67 1.32
N ALA A 265 -7.06 9.55 2.02
CA ALA A 265 -8.00 8.45 2.02
C ALA A 265 -8.47 8.09 3.43
N VAL A 266 -9.74 7.70 3.55
CA VAL A 266 -10.21 6.91 4.69
C VAL A 266 -9.81 5.46 4.43
N PHE A 267 -8.96 4.91 5.27
CA PHE A 267 -8.57 3.52 5.25
C PHE A 267 -9.25 2.79 6.41
N LEU A 268 -9.88 1.64 6.14
CA LEU A 268 -10.43 0.79 7.19
C LEU A 268 -9.49 -0.38 7.41
N LEU A 269 -8.99 -0.54 8.63
CA LEU A 269 -8.18 -1.67 9.05
C LEU A 269 -8.99 -2.58 9.98
N GLY A 270 -9.35 -3.76 9.50
CA GLY A 270 -9.95 -4.84 10.29
C GLY A 270 -8.89 -5.77 10.90
N GLY A 271 -9.30 -6.97 11.28
CA GLY A 271 -8.40 -8.05 11.69
C GLY A 271 -8.36 -9.20 10.67
N GLN A 272 -8.03 -10.41 11.13
CA GLN A 272 -7.97 -11.61 10.28
C GLN A 272 -9.36 -12.21 10.01
N SER A 273 -10.38 -11.76 10.74
CA SER A 273 -11.79 -12.02 10.51
C SER A 273 -12.53 -10.72 10.17
N GLU A 274 -13.60 -10.80 9.37
CA GLU A 274 -14.48 -9.65 9.12
C GLU A 274 -15.26 -9.21 10.38
N GLU A 275 -15.34 -10.06 11.40
CA GLU A 275 -15.99 -9.78 12.68
C GLU A 275 -15.09 -9.06 13.68
N ASP A 276 -13.79 -8.96 13.39
CA ASP A 276 -12.85 -8.26 14.25
C ASP A 276 -13.17 -6.75 14.29
N ASN A 277 -12.67 -6.08 15.33
CA ASN A 277 -12.76 -4.62 15.43
C ASN A 277 -12.15 -3.95 14.19
N VAL A 278 -12.61 -2.73 13.88
CA VAL A 278 -12.20 -1.98 12.70
C VAL A 278 -11.76 -0.59 13.10
N ASP A 279 -10.57 -0.19 12.66
CA ASP A 279 -10.01 1.14 12.87
C ASP A 279 -10.09 1.95 11.57
N PRO A 280 -10.88 3.03 11.52
CA PRO A 280 -10.82 4.02 10.45
C PRO A 280 -9.59 4.91 10.64
N ILE A 281 -8.67 4.91 9.68
CA ILE A 281 -7.40 5.62 9.70
C ILE A 281 -7.36 6.63 8.56
N LEU A 282 -6.87 7.84 8.82
CA LEU A 282 -6.63 8.85 7.80
C LEU A 282 -5.23 8.67 7.19
N LEU A 283 -5.17 8.35 5.89
CA LEU A 283 -3.93 8.32 5.12
C LEU A 283 -3.77 9.63 4.33
N ASN A 284 -2.70 10.37 4.62
CA ASN A 284 -2.39 11.65 4.00
C ASN A 284 -1.36 11.54 2.88
N SER A 285 -1.18 12.62 2.11
CA SER A 285 -0.14 12.70 1.08
C SER A 285 1.25 12.64 1.71
N GLY A 286 2.07 11.69 1.27
CA GLY A 286 3.40 11.41 1.80
C GLY A 286 3.43 10.33 2.90
N ASP A 287 2.28 9.80 3.32
CA ASP A 287 2.24 8.70 4.30
C ASP A 287 2.73 7.39 3.69
N ILE A 288 3.47 6.62 4.48
CA ILE A 288 3.87 5.24 4.17
C ILE A 288 3.28 4.31 5.22
N MET A 289 2.42 3.40 4.80
CA MET A 289 1.82 2.37 5.66
C MET A 289 2.55 1.05 5.45
N VAL A 290 2.83 0.33 6.54
CA VAL A 290 3.41 -1.02 6.50
C VAL A 290 2.47 -2.00 7.21
N MET A 291 2.16 -3.11 6.55
CA MET A 291 1.41 -4.23 7.10
C MET A 291 2.29 -5.47 7.11
N HIS A 292 2.60 -5.96 8.31
CA HIS A 292 3.50 -7.08 8.57
C HIS A 292 2.87 -8.05 9.58
N GLU A 293 3.38 -9.28 9.66
CA GLU A 293 2.90 -10.36 10.54
C GLU A 293 1.36 -10.50 10.51
N LYS A 294 0.70 -10.39 11.67
CA LYS A 294 -0.74 -10.55 11.81
C LYS A 294 -1.53 -9.57 10.95
N GLN A 295 -0.98 -8.38 10.68
CA GLN A 295 -1.65 -7.36 9.87
C GLN A 295 -1.49 -7.62 8.37
N ARG A 296 -0.51 -8.42 7.94
CA ARG A 296 -0.25 -8.68 6.51
C ARG A 296 -1.46 -9.25 5.77
N LEU A 297 -2.32 -9.98 6.49
CA LEU A 297 -3.54 -10.62 6.00
C LEU A 297 -4.81 -10.05 6.65
N ALA A 298 -4.74 -8.84 7.20
CA ALA A 298 -5.91 -8.19 7.78
C ALA A 298 -6.88 -7.71 6.69
N TYR A 299 -8.18 -7.86 6.94
CA TYR A 299 -9.23 -7.29 6.10
C TYR A 299 -9.10 -5.78 6.08
N HIS A 300 -9.12 -5.18 4.89
CA HIS A 300 -9.01 -3.73 4.76
C HIS A 300 -9.77 -3.19 3.56
N ALA A 301 -10.01 -1.87 3.56
CA ALA A 301 -10.76 -1.18 2.51
C ALA A 301 -10.41 0.30 2.42
N VAL A 302 -10.72 0.92 1.27
CA VAL A 302 -10.68 2.38 1.07
C VAL A 302 -12.06 2.85 0.61
N PRO A 303 -12.98 3.19 1.53
CA PRO A 303 -14.33 3.62 1.16
C PRO A 303 -14.41 5.04 0.60
N LYS A 304 -13.42 5.91 0.85
CA LYS A 304 -13.53 7.34 0.53
C LYS A 304 -12.18 8.01 0.28
N ILE A 305 -12.14 8.88 -0.73
CA ILE A 305 -11.07 9.86 -0.97
C ILE A 305 -11.56 11.24 -0.50
N ILE A 306 -10.73 11.96 0.25
CA ILE A 306 -11.04 13.26 0.85
C ILE A 306 -10.11 14.33 0.29
N ASN A 307 -10.68 15.45 -0.12
CA ASN A 307 -9.91 16.58 -0.65
C ASN A 307 -9.26 17.36 0.49
N THR A 308 -7.96 17.14 0.71
CA THR A 308 -7.18 17.72 1.82
C THR A 308 -5.88 18.37 1.35
N THR A 309 -5.39 17.99 0.16
CA THR A 309 -4.05 18.34 -0.29
C THR A 309 -4.13 19.31 -1.45
N LYS A 310 -3.38 20.40 -1.36
CA LYS A 310 -3.23 21.39 -2.42
C LYS A 310 -1.75 21.55 -2.77
N PHE A 311 -1.44 21.27 -4.03
CA PHE A 311 -0.18 21.58 -4.69
C PHE A 311 -0.35 22.87 -5.47
N GLU A 312 0.58 23.81 -5.30
CA GLU A 312 0.57 25.10 -5.99
C GLU A 312 1.63 25.13 -7.08
N LYS A 313 1.29 25.58 -8.29
CA LYS A 313 2.21 25.57 -9.45
C LYS A 313 3.56 26.21 -9.14
N LYS A 314 3.58 27.29 -8.34
CA LYS A 314 4.79 28.02 -7.93
C LYS A 314 5.77 27.20 -7.09
N GLU A 315 5.36 26.06 -6.53
CA GLU A 315 6.21 25.16 -5.74
C GLU A 315 7.05 24.22 -6.64
N PHE A 316 6.81 24.18 -7.96
CA PHE A 316 7.43 23.21 -8.88
C PHE A 316 7.93 23.85 -10.17
N ASP A 317 9.16 23.52 -10.53
CA ASP A 317 9.71 23.85 -11.85
C ASP A 317 9.10 22.89 -12.88
N GLU A 318 8.53 23.44 -13.96
CA GLU A 318 8.12 22.67 -15.16
C GLU A 318 7.16 21.48 -14.93
N ILE A 319 6.17 21.64 -14.05
CA ILE A 319 5.06 20.68 -13.93
C ILE A 319 3.96 20.99 -14.97
N PRO A 320 3.58 20.04 -15.85
CA PRO A 320 2.44 20.22 -16.75
C PRO A 320 1.14 20.45 -15.98
N ASP A 321 0.27 21.34 -16.49
CA ASP A 321 -0.97 21.73 -15.82
C ASP A 321 -1.93 20.56 -15.60
N ASN A 322 -1.97 19.60 -16.52
CA ASN A 322 -2.79 18.40 -16.40
C ASN A 322 -2.32 17.46 -15.28
N ILE A 323 -1.01 17.38 -15.02
CA ILE A 323 -0.46 16.63 -13.88
C ILE A 323 -0.81 17.35 -12.57
N LEU A 324 -0.64 18.67 -12.52
CA LEU A 324 -0.99 19.47 -11.34
C LEU A 324 -2.50 19.38 -11.02
N GLU A 325 -3.35 19.47 -12.04
CA GLU A 325 -4.79 19.29 -11.91
C GLU A 325 -5.12 17.89 -11.41
N TYR A 326 -4.48 16.86 -11.96
CA TYR A 326 -4.69 15.48 -11.53
C TYR A 326 -4.31 15.29 -10.05
N SER A 327 -3.12 15.72 -9.65
CA SER A 327 -2.62 15.61 -8.26
C SER A 327 -3.52 16.32 -7.25
N ASN A 328 -4.14 17.43 -7.64
CA ASN A 328 -5.05 18.21 -6.81
C ASN A 328 -6.47 17.63 -6.70
N ASN A 329 -6.82 16.60 -7.47
CA ASN A 329 -8.17 16.05 -7.51
C ASN A 329 -8.26 14.54 -7.26
N ASN A 330 -7.11 13.84 -7.26
CA ASN A 330 -7.06 12.39 -7.20
C ASN A 330 -6.00 11.91 -6.19
N ARG A 331 -6.09 10.65 -5.81
CA ARG A 331 -5.07 9.97 -5.00
C ARG A 331 -4.33 8.94 -5.85
N VAL A 332 -3.02 8.85 -5.67
CA VAL A 332 -2.16 7.81 -6.21
C VAL A 332 -1.60 6.98 -5.06
N ASN A 333 -1.53 5.68 -5.24
CA ASN A 333 -1.02 4.75 -4.24
C ASN A 333 -0.09 3.76 -4.89
N ILE A 334 1.03 3.46 -4.24
CA ILE A 334 1.98 2.46 -4.69
C ILE A 334 2.07 1.42 -3.59
N THR A 335 1.69 0.18 -3.87
CA THR A 335 1.84 -0.92 -2.92
C THR A 335 2.92 -1.86 -3.40
N ILE A 336 4.00 -1.95 -2.64
CA ILE A 336 5.19 -2.75 -2.90
C ILE A 336 5.14 -4.00 -2.01
N ARG A 337 5.39 -5.16 -2.60
CA ARG A 337 5.54 -6.44 -1.87
C ARG A 337 6.81 -7.17 -2.32
N GLN A 338 7.10 -8.24 -1.60
CA GLN A 338 7.96 -9.32 -2.06
C GLN A 338 7.08 -10.47 -2.54
N CYS A 339 7.25 -10.87 -3.80
CA CYS A 339 6.60 -12.01 -4.40
C CYS A 339 7.40 -13.29 -4.15
N ASP A 340 8.74 -13.25 -4.27
CA ASP A 340 9.67 -14.39 -4.11
C ASP A 340 10.81 -14.17 -3.10
#